data_AF-A0A142V847-F1
#
_entry.id   AF-A0A142V847-F1
#
_cell.length_a   1.000
_cell.length_b   1.000
_cell.length_c   1.000
_cell.angle_alpha   90.00
_cell.angle_beta   90.00
_cell.angle_gamma   90.00
#
_symmetry.space_group_name_H-M   'P 1'
#
loop_
_entity.id
_entity.type
_entity.pdbx_description
1 polymer ?
#
loop_
_entity_poly.entity_id
_entity_poly.type
_entity_poly.pdbx_seq_one_letter_code
_entity_poly.pdbx_strand_id
1 'polypeptide(L)'
;MRVLNKNGRQYRLPGVLNPFQEEMYLHFIDWKWANITTEPGYYKKLPYDAILPESVKKNFPVIYPDVVDSLQMHHDQFYFKLHQHFNHMASSQAANANLFLPVLLHPRANDVLKLIKPDDFQELATEELDHGFQIEFWGPREGTGLLGDHTKLYGTDSDIAIAYFNNNHELCLWLIEHKLTEKEFTECGGLTSNGKKPQHDCSKSFSEILRNKSYCYYHDVRHFRYWDITGRHQAFFANHDKYTQCPFRGGTNQLWRNQLLALSLEEQAWPYKHVFFSVVRHPLNIYPDNTITDYKNLIADNPKFSVFTSADVIKAAESLGNAKLNKWATWYRELYNL
;
A
#
# COMPACT_ATOMS: atom_id res chain seq x y z
N MET A 1 8.55 -18.24 -18.02
CA MET A 1 7.23 -18.61 -17.46
C MET A 1 7.24 -20.09 -17.16
N ARG A 2 6.73 -20.52 -16.00
CA ARG A 2 6.52 -21.92 -15.64
C ARG A 2 5.13 -22.35 -16.10
N VAL A 3 5.00 -23.53 -16.67
CA VAL A 3 3.69 -24.11 -17.01
C VAL A 3 3.32 -25.12 -15.93
N LEU A 4 2.16 -24.96 -15.31
CA LEU A 4 1.61 -25.86 -14.31
C LEU A 4 0.35 -26.54 -14.87
N ASN A 5 0.27 -27.86 -14.80
CA ASN A 5 -0.93 -28.61 -15.13
C ASN A 5 -1.71 -28.91 -13.84
N LYS A 6 -2.96 -28.44 -13.72
CA LYS A 6 -3.82 -28.70 -12.56
C LYS A 6 -5.27 -28.87 -13.03
N ASN A 7 -5.92 -29.95 -12.60
CA ASN A 7 -7.33 -30.27 -12.96
C ASN A 7 -7.61 -30.22 -14.47
N GLY A 8 -6.68 -30.72 -15.29
CA GLY A 8 -6.82 -30.74 -16.75
C GLY A 8 -6.62 -29.38 -17.45
N ARG A 9 -6.27 -28.32 -16.71
CA ARG A 9 -5.94 -26.99 -17.24
C ARG A 9 -4.43 -26.71 -17.17
N GLN A 10 -3.93 -25.92 -18.11
CA GLN A 10 -2.54 -25.46 -18.14
C GLN A 10 -2.47 -23.99 -17.74
N TYR A 11 -1.67 -23.67 -16.73
CA TYR A 11 -1.49 -22.32 -16.21
C TYR A 11 -0.07 -21.82 -16.47
N ARG A 12 0.08 -20.61 -16.99
CA ARG A 12 1.35 -19.92 -17.20
C ARG A 12 1.62 -18.99 -16.04
N LEU A 13 2.48 -19.45 -15.14
CA LEU A 13 2.82 -18.81 -13.87
C LEU A 13 4.25 -18.23 -13.89
N PRO A 14 4.58 -17.28 -12.99
CA PRO A 14 5.95 -16.88 -12.77
C PRO A 14 6.76 -18.04 -12.17
N GLY A 15 8.08 -17.94 -12.25
CA GLY A 15 8.98 -19.08 -11.96
C GLY A 15 9.05 -19.46 -10.49
N VAL A 16 8.95 -18.49 -9.58
CA VAL A 16 9.07 -18.70 -8.13
C VAL A 16 7.89 -18.02 -7.46
N LEU A 17 7.01 -18.81 -6.86
CA LEU A 17 5.89 -18.38 -6.02
C LEU A 17 5.94 -19.17 -4.72
N ASN A 18 5.58 -18.53 -3.60
CA ASN A 18 5.26 -19.27 -2.39
C ASN A 18 3.88 -19.95 -2.52
N PRO A 19 3.53 -20.92 -1.64
CA PRO A 19 2.24 -21.63 -1.72
C PRO A 19 1.01 -20.73 -1.80
N PHE A 20 0.93 -19.69 -0.96
CA PHE A 20 -0.18 -18.72 -0.97
C PHE A 20 -0.27 -17.97 -2.31
N GLN A 21 0.86 -17.48 -2.82
CA GLN A 21 0.90 -16.80 -4.11
C GLN A 21 0.49 -17.72 -5.25
N GLU A 22 0.95 -18.97 -5.26
CA GLU A 22 0.55 -19.94 -6.29
C GLU A 22 -0.96 -20.18 -6.28
N GLU A 23 -1.55 -20.38 -5.11
CA GLU A 23 -3.00 -20.53 -4.95
C GLU A 23 -3.78 -19.30 -5.43
N MET A 24 -3.38 -18.11 -4.97
CA MET A 24 -4.00 -16.85 -5.39
C MET A 24 -3.89 -16.63 -6.90
N TYR A 25 -2.75 -16.96 -7.51
CA TYR A 25 -2.57 -16.78 -8.95
C TYR A 25 -3.44 -17.73 -9.76
N LEU A 26 -3.58 -18.99 -9.31
CA LEU A 26 -4.51 -19.94 -9.94
C LEU A 26 -5.95 -19.43 -9.85
N HIS A 27 -6.38 -18.98 -8.67
CA HIS A 27 -7.69 -18.36 -8.46
C HIS A 27 -7.93 -17.16 -9.38
N PHE A 28 -7.00 -16.22 -9.42
CA PHE A 28 -7.08 -15.03 -10.27
C PHE A 28 -7.17 -15.37 -11.77
N ILE A 29 -6.43 -16.38 -12.22
CA ILE A 29 -6.47 -16.83 -13.61
C ILE A 29 -7.84 -17.46 -13.91
N ASP A 30 -8.34 -18.33 -13.03
CA ASP A 30 -9.65 -18.96 -13.20
C ASP A 30 -10.77 -17.91 -13.19
N TRP A 31 -10.72 -16.93 -12.29
CA TRP A 31 -11.69 -15.84 -12.25
C TRP A 31 -11.64 -15.01 -13.54
N LYS A 32 -10.44 -14.66 -14.03
CA LYS A 32 -10.27 -13.94 -15.31
C LYS A 32 -10.88 -14.73 -16.47
N TRP A 33 -10.62 -16.03 -16.54
CA TRP A 33 -11.14 -16.90 -17.59
C TRP A 33 -12.66 -17.00 -17.58
N ALA A 34 -13.27 -16.99 -16.39
CA ALA A 34 -14.72 -17.04 -16.24
C ALA A 34 -15.42 -15.70 -16.52
N ASN A 35 -14.80 -14.57 -16.18
CA ASN A 35 -15.48 -13.27 -16.12
C ASN A 35 -15.01 -12.25 -17.17
N ILE A 36 -13.80 -12.40 -17.74
CA ILE A 36 -13.23 -11.42 -18.67
C ILE A 36 -12.84 -12.08 -19.99
N THR A 37 -11.86 -12.97 -19.98
CA THR A 37 -11.30 -13.59 -21.19
C THR A 37 -10.36 -14.74 -20.85
N THR A 38 -10.30 -15.74 -21.73
CA THR A 38 -9.32 -16.83 -21.69
C THR A 38 -7.99 -16.48 -22.36
N GLU A 39 -7.95 -15.40 -23.14
CA GLU A 39 -6.74 -14.97 -23.84
C GLU A 39 -5.65 -14.48 -22.86
N PRO A 40 -4.39 -14.92 -23.00
CA PRO A 40 -3.30 -14.44 -22.16
C PRO A 40 -2.87 -13.03 -22.56
N GLY A 41 -2.39 -12.28 -21.58
CA GLY A 41 -1.56 -11.10 -21.83
C GLY A 41 -0.10 -11.50 -22.08
N TYR A 42 0.79 -10.50 -22.17
CA TYR A 42 2.21 -10.74 -22.44
C TYR A 42 3.12 -10.00 -21.47
N TYR A 43 4.14 -10.69 -20.97
CA TYR A 43 5.27 -10.10 -20.25
C TYR A 43 6.56 -10.42 -20.99
N LYS A 44 7.28 -9.38 -21.45
CA LYS A 44 8.51 -9.53 -22.25
C LYS A 44 8.34 -10.51 -23.44
N LYS A 45 7.22 -10.40 -24.16
CA LYS A 45 6.79 -11.27 -25.29
C LYS A 45 6.42 -12.71 -24.90
N LEU A 46 6.44 -13.07 -23.63
CA LEU A 46 5.99 -14.38 -23.16
C LEU A 46 4.51 -14.33 -22.75
N PRO A 47 3.67 -15.28 -23.18
CA PRO A 47 2.27 -15.34 -22.77
C PRO A 47 2.16 -15.58 -21.27
N TYR A 48 1.24 -14.86 -20.63
CA TYR A 48 1.03 -14.88 -19.19
C TYR A 48 -0.47 -14.75 -18.87
N ASP A 49 -1.04 -15.80 -18.30
CA ASP A 49 -2.49 -15.92 -18.10
C ASP A 49 -3.04 -14.92 -17.09
N ALA A 50 -2.26 -14.51 -16.08
CA ALA A 50 -2.67 -13.53 -15.09
C ALA A 50 -2.59 -12.07 -15.58
N ILE A 51 -2.08 -11.81 -16.79
CA ILE A 51 -2.10 -10.47 -17.40
C ILE A 51 -3.28 -10.39 -18.36
N LEU A 52 -4.03 -9.29 -18.34
CA LEU A 52 -5.07 -9.06 -19.34
C LEU A 52 -4.46 -8.87 -20.75
N PRO A 53 -5.11 -9.28 -21.84
CA PRO A 53 -4.69 -8.93 -23.20
C PRO A 53 -5.02 -7.47 -23.55
N GLU A 54 -4.28 -6.85 -24.47
CA GLU A 54 -4.51 -5.45 -24.90
C GLU A 54 -5.94 -5.18 -25.40
N SER A 55 -6.61 -6.21 -25.94
CA SER A 55 -7.99 -6.16 -26.43
C SER A 55 -9.01 -5.72 -25.37
N VAL A 56 -8.75 -5.96 -24.08
CA VAL A 56 -9.71 -5.70 -22.99
C VAL A 56 -9.26 -4.67 -21.97
N LYS A 57 -7.95 -4.33 -21.91
CA LYS A 57 -7.39 -3.49 -20.85
C LYS A 57 -7.98 -2.08 -20.76
N LYS A 58 -8.44 -1.50 -21.87
CA LYS A 58 -8.90 -0.11 -21.93
C LYS A 58 -10.11 0.19 -21.03
N ASN A 59 -10.89 -0.83 -20.70
CA ASN A 59 -12.13 -0.68 -19.94
C ASN A 59 -11.95 -1.05 -18.45
N PHE A 60 -10.71 -1.18 -17.97
CA PHE A 60 -10.40 -1.55 -16.58
C PHE A 60 -11.22 -2.72 -16.01
N PRO A 61 -11.30 -3.88 -16.69
CA PRO A 61 -12.22 -4.96 -16.30
C PRO A 61 -11.84 -5.65 -14.97
N VAL A 62 -10.68 -5.32 -14.41
CA VAL A 62 -10.25 -5.74 -13.05
C VAL A 62 -10.77 -4.83 -11.95
N ILE A 63 -11.39 -3.71 -12.29
CA ILE A 63 -11.95 -2.75 -11.34
C ILE A 63 -13.44 -3.02 -11.16
N TYR A 64 -13.95 -2.85 -9.93
CA TYR A 64 -15.37 -3.00 -9.66
C TYR A 64 -16.17 -2.07 -10.57
N PRO A 65 -17.15 -2.57 -11.34
CA PRO A 65 -17.78 -1.79 -12.41
C PRO A 65 -18.32 -0.43 -11.97
N ASP A 66 -18.94 -0.35 -10.79
CA ASP A 66 -19.60 0.87 -10.32
C ASP A 66 -18.62 1.99 -9.92
N VAL A 67 -17.30 1.74 -9.91
CA VAL A 67 -16.27 2.76 -9.58
C VAL A 67 -15.25 3.01 -10.70
N VAL A 68 -15.42 2.40 -11.87
CA VAL A 68 -14.52 2.59 -13.02
C VAL A 68 -14.46 4.07 -13.44
N ASP A 69 -15.61 4.70 -13.63
CA ASP A 69 -15.69 6.10 -14.07
C ASP A 69 -15.08 7.03 -13.02
N SER A 70 -15.37 6.82 -11.73
CA SER A 70 -14.77 7.58 -10.64
C SER A 70 -13.26 7.42 -10.57
N LEU A 71 -12.73 6.21 -10.78
CA LEU A 71 -11.29 5.97 -10.81
C LEU A 71 -10.62 6.68 -12.00
N GLN A 72 -11.26 6.68 -13.18
CA GLN A 72 -10.78 7.40 -14.35
C GLN A 72 -10.75 8.92 -14.12
N MET A 73 -11.85 9.48 -13.59
CA MET A 73 -11.93 10.89 -13.23
C MET A 73 -10.88 11.26 -12.18
N HIS A 74 -10.71 10.44 -11.15
CA HIS A 74 -9.68 10.62 -10.11
C HIS A 74 -8.28 10.64 -10.73
N HIS A 75 -7.97 9.69 -11.62
CA HIS A 75 -6.69 9.63 -12.31
C HIS A 75 -6.44 10.86 -13.18
N ASP A 76 -7.45 11.40 -13.86
CA ASP A 76 -7.29 12.57 -14.71
C ASP A 76 -7.08 13.86 -13.89
N GLN A 77 -7.78 14.00 -12.76
CA GLN A 77 -7.66 15.16 -11.87
C GLN A 77 -6.39 15.09 -11.00
N PHE A 78 -6.09 13.91 -10.45
CA PHE A 78 -4.99 13.66 -9.54
C PHE A 78 -4.00 12.66 -10.12
N TYR A 79 -3.48 12.96 -11.31
CA TYR A 79 -2.55 12.10 -12.06
C TYR A 79 -1.60 11.28 -11.20
N PHE A 80 -1.80 9.97 -11.15
CA PHE A 80 -0.90 9.03 -10.52
C PHE A 80 -0.42 8.04 -11.57
N LYS A 81 0.75 7.45 -11.34
CA LYS A 81 1.32 6.52 -12.30
C LYS A 81 0.61 5.18 -12.15
N LEU A 82 -0.14 4.79 -13.18
CA LEU A 82 -0.57 3.40 -13.29
C LEU A 82 0.66 2.50 -13.37
N HIS A 83 0.76 1.56 -12.42
CA HIS A 83 1.87 0.63 -12.41
C HIS A 83 1.87 -0.21 -13.69
N GLN A 84 3.06 -0.62 -14.16
CA GLN A 84 3.18 -1.48 -15.36
C GLN A 84 2.40 -2.80 -15.24
N HIS A 85 2.06 -3.20 -14.02
CA HIS A 85 1.27 -4.38 -13.71
C HIS A 85 -0.15 -4.06 -13.25
N PHE A 86 -0.68 -2.85 -13.48
CA PHE A 86 -2.06 -2.50 -13.12
C PHE A 86 -3.07 -3.50 -13.67
N ASN A 87 -2.87 -3.91 -14.92
CA ASN A 87 -3.69 -4.88 -15.64
C ASN A 87 -3.28 -6.35 -15.39
N HIS A 88 -2.52 -6.61 -14.33
CA HIS A 88 -2.28 -7.94 -13.81
C HIS A 88 -3.38 -8.26 -12.78
N MET A 89 -3.94 -9.48 -12.80
CA MET A 89 -5.04 -9.86 -11.91
C MET A 89 -4.66 -9.74 -10.42
N ALA A 90 -3.39 -9.98 -10.09
CA ALA A 90 -2.81 -9.79 -8.75
C ALA A 90 -2.26 -8.37 -8.47
N SER A 91 -2.77 -7.33 -9.14
CA SER A 91 -2.34 -5.94 -8.96
C SER A 91 -2.78 -5.39 -7.60
N SER A 92 -1.83 -5.01 -6.74
CA SER A 92 -2.11 -4.35 -5.46
C SER A 92 -2.75 -2.97 -5.64
N GLN A 93 -2.32 -2.20 -6.65
CA GLN A 93 -2.93 -0.90 -6.98
C GLN A 93 -4.41 -1.05 -7.36
N ALA A 94 -4.76 -2.09 -8.14
CA ALA A 94 -6.15 -2.37 -8.48
C ALA A 94 -6.95 -2.91 -7.27
N ALA A 95 -6.35 -3.78 -6.46
CA ALA A 95 -6.97 -4.30 -5.25
C ALA A 95 -7.25 -3.21 -4.20
N ASN A 96 -6.33 -2.26 -4.02
CA ASN A 96 -6.52 -1.08 -3.18
C ASN A 96 -7.73 -0.25 -3.66
N ALA A 97 -7.79 0.04 -4.97
CA ALA A 97 -8.93 0.76 -5.54
C ALA A 97 -10.25 0.00 -5.31
N ASN A 98 -10.25 -1.31 -5.58
CA ASN A 98 -11.41 -2.17 -5.40
C ASN A 98 -11.85 -2.33 -3.95
N LEU A 99 -10.94 -2.20 -2.99
CA LEU A 99 -11.24 -2.32 -1.57
C LEU A 99 -11.88 -1.05 -1.03
N PHE A 100 -11.36 0.12 -1.43
CA PHE A 100 -11.72 1.38 -0.78
C PHE A 100 -12.71 2.23 -1.56
N LEU A 101 -12.63 2.33 -2.90
CA LEU A 101 -13.50 3.24 -3.65
C LEU A 101 -14.98 2.92 -3.48
N PRO A 102 -15.42 1.64 -3.53
CA PRO A 102 -16.83 1.31 -3.32
C PRO A 102 -17.34 1.66 -1.92
N VAL A 103 -16.45 1.78 -0.93
CA VAL A 103 -16.79 2.24 0.43
C VAL A 103 -16.79 3.76 0.51
N LEU A 104 -15.71 4.41 0.05
CA LEU A 104 -15.48 5.85 0.15
C LEU A 104 -16.51 6.67 -0.64
N LEU A 105 -16.93 6.15 -1.79
CA LEU A 105 -17.93 6.80 -2.64
C LEU A 105 -19.37 6.46 -2.25
N HIS A 106 -19.57 5.63 -1.21
CA HIS A 106 -20.90 5.22 -0.77
C HIS A 106 -21.48 6.20 0.26
N PRO A 107 -22.80 6.50 0.24
CA PRO A 107 -23.44 7.36 1.25
C PRO A 107 -23.33 6.88 2.72
N ARG A 108 -22.87 5.65 2.93
CA ARG A 108 -22.65 5.03 4.25
C ARG A 108 -21.16 4.90 4.59
N ALA A 109 -20.26 5.60 3.87
CA ALA A 109 -18.81 5.53 4.08
C ALA A 109 -18.43 5.71 5.55
N ASN A 110 -18.99 6.73 6.20
CA ASN A 110 -18.73 7.03 7.62
C ASN A 110 -19.04 5.85 8.54
N ASP A 111 -20.15 5.15 8.31
CA ASP A 111 -20.56 4.01 9.13
C ASP A 111 -19.62 2.82 8.95
N VAL A 112 -19.15 2.58 7.73
CA VAL A 112 -18.17 1.51 7.46
C VAL A 112 -16.82 1.85 8.10
N LEU A 113 -16.32 3.07 7.89
CA LEU A 113 -14.99 3.47 8.36
C LEU A 113 -14.95 3.57 9.90
N LYS A 114 -16.05 3.94 10.56
CA LYS A 114 -16.21 3.85 12.02
C LYS A 114 -16.01 2.44 12.56
N LEU A 115 -16.45 1.41 11.84
CA LEU A 115 -16.26 0.04 12.31
C LEU A 115 -14.80 -0.44 12.17
N ILE A 116 -14.03 0.19 11.28
CA ILE A 116 -12.60 -0.13 11.09
C ILE A 116 -11.72 0.67 12.05
N LYS A 117 -12.08 1.93 12.32
CA LYS A 117 -11.34 2.86 13.21
C LYS A 117 -12.29 3.51 14.24
N PRO A 118 -12.86 2.72 15.18
CA PRO A 118 -13.96 3.16 16.04
C PRO A 118 -13.60 4.26 17.05
N ASP A 119 -12.37 4.26 17.55
CA ASP A 119 -11.97 5.17 18.61
C ASP A 119 -11.64 6.58 18.12
N ASP A 120 -11.58 6.79 16.80
CA ASP A 120 -11.02 8.02 16.23
C ASP A 120 -11.78 8.55 15.01
N PHE A 121 -12.26 7.69 14.10
CA PHE A 121 -12.94 8.15 12.88
C PHE A 121 -14.37 8.65 13.16
N GLN A 122 -14.68 9.91 12.85
CA GLN A 122 -16.03 10.47 13.01
C GLN A 122 -16.73 10.71 11.66
N GLU A 123 -16.03 11.29 10.69
CA GLU A 123 -16.64 11.70 9.43
C GLU A 123 -15.59 11.83 8.32
N LEU A 124 -15.89 11.34 7.11
CA LEU A 124 -15.07 11.55 5.93
C LEU A 124 -15.06 13.04 5.56
N ALA A 125 -13.88 13.62 5.40
CA ALA A 125 -13.71 15.04 5.04
C ALA A 125 -13.83 15.21 3.53
N THR A 126 -15.06 15.14 3.01
CA THR A 126 -15.33 15.10 1.55
C THR A 126 -14.89 16.35 0.77
N GLU A 127 -14.69 17.48 1.45
CA GLU A 127 -14.17 18.72 0.86
C GLU A 127 -12.63 18.72 0.68
N GLU A 128 -11.95 17.72 1.25
CA GLU A 128 -10.50 17.57 1.15
C GLU A 128 -10.13 16.54 0.06
N LEU A 129 -8.94 16.69 -0.55
CA LEU A 129 -8.42 15.77 -1.58
C LEU A 129 -9.43 15.58 -2.76
N ASP A 130 -9.68 14.34 -3.18
CA ASP A 130 -10.79 13.98 -4.08
C ASP A 130 -11.88 13.27 -3.28
N HIS A 131 -12.94 13.99 -2.89
CA HIS A 131 -14.03 13.44 -2.09
C HIS A 131 -13.55 12.76 -0.78
N GLY A 132 -12.53 13.34 -0.14
CA GLY A 132 -11.93 12.85 1.10
C GLY A 132 -10.88 11.77 0.92
N PHE A 133 -10.44 11.45 -0.30
CA PHE A 133 -9.34 10.50 -0.50
C PHE A 133 -8.41 10.85 -1.66
N GLN A 134 -7.25 10.19 -1.71
CA GLN A 134 -6.36 10.23 -2.86
C GLN A 134 -5.56 8.93 -2.99
N ILE A 135 -5.55 8.34 -4.19
CA ILE A 135 -4.75 7.16 -4.53
C ILE A 135 -3.31 7.58 -4.84
N GLU A 136 -2.33 6.75 -4.43
CA GLU A 136 -0.88 7.00 -4.62
C GLU A 136 -0.48 8.39 -4.08
N PHE A 137 -0.78 8.62 -2.80
CA PHE A 137 -0.59 9.89 -2.13
C PHE A 137 0.83 10.03 -1.56
N TRP A 138 1.48 11.16 -1.84
CA TRP A 138 2.83 11.47 -1.33
C TRP A 138 2.98 12.89 -0.78
N GLY A 139 1.86 13.50 -0.41
CA GLY A 139 1.83 14.85 0.12
C GLY A 139 1.69 15.91 -0.98
N PRO A 140 2.24 17.13 -0.80
CA PRO A 140 2.10 18.18 -1.78
C PRO A 140 2.92 17.76 -2.99
N ARG A 141 2.32 17.81 -4.17
CA ARG A 141 2.96 17.34 -5.41
C ARG A 141 4.00 18.34 -5.93
N GLU A 142 4.94 18.70 -5.08
CA GLU A 142 5.95 19.72 -5.30
C GLU A 142 7.36 19.14 -5.19
N GLY A 143 8.21 19.47 -6.18
CA GLY A 143 9.62 19.10 -6.19
C GLY A 143 9.85 17.60 -6.01
N THR A 144 10.66 17.24 -5.01
CA THR A 144 11.00 15.86 -4.64
C THR A 144 10.20 15.35 -3.43
N GLY A 145 9.11 16.04 -3.06
CA GLY A 145 8.20 15.66 -1.98
C GLY A 145 8.78 15.82 -0.57
N LEU A 146 7.97 15.45 0.42
CA LEU A 146 8.31 15.61 1.83
C LEU A 146 9.51 14.76 2.27
N LEU A 147 9.75 13.63 1.62
CA LEU A 147 10.90 12.81 1.94
C LEU A 147 12.14 13.11 1.08
N GLY A 148 11.99 13.94 0.05
CA GLY A 148 13.06 14.27 -0.89
C GLY A 148 13.40 13.12 -1.83
N ASP A 149 12.55 12.10 -1.94
CA ASP A 149 12.82 10.84 -2.66
C ASP A 149 12.05 10.70 -3.98
N HIS A 150 11.20 11.67 -4.30
CA HIS A 150 10.41 11.64 -5.53
C HIS A 150 11.22 12.04 -6.76
N THR A 151 11.03 11.26 -7.82
CA THR A 151 11.64 11.44 -9.14
C THR A 151 10.58 11.15 -10.21
N LYS A 152 10.95 11.32 -11.49
CA LYS A 152 10.09 10.92 -12.60
C LYS A 152 9.70 9.43 -12.57
N LEU A 153 10.46 8.56 -11.90
CA LEU A 153 10.26 7.10 -11.95
C LEU A 153 9.87 6.48 -10.61
N TYR A 154 10.34 7.03 -9.50
CA TYR A 154 10.23 6.42 -8.17
C TYR A 154 9.97 7.48 -7.10
N GLY A 155 9.35 7.06 -6.00
CA GLY A 155 9.16 7.83 -4.79
C GLY A 155 8.43 6.99 -3.75
N THR A 156 8.23 7.54 -2.56
CA THR A 156 7.37 6.94 -1.54
C THR A 156 5.97 7.49 -1.73
N ASP A 157 5.03 6.58 -2.00
CA ASP A 157 3.62 6.84 -2.17
C ASP A 157 2.87 5.91 -1.20
N SER A 158 1.86 6.43 -0.50
CA SER A 158 0.87 5.61 0.18
C SER A 158 -0.18 5.17 -0.84
N ASP A 159 -0.57 3.90 -0.85
CA ASP A 159 -1.54 3.36 -1.82
C ASP A 159 -2.86 4.15 -1.80
N ILE A 160 -3.33 4.55 -0.62
CA ILE A 160 -4.41 5.52 -0.46
C ILE A 160 -4.22 6.39 0.78
N ALA A 161 -4.62 7.65 0.67
CA ALA A 161 -4.81 8.55 1.81
C ALA A 161 -6.31 8.88 1.96
N ILE A 162 -6.80 8.89 3.20
CA ILE A 162 -8.20 9.20 3.53
C ILE A 162 -8.21 10.37 4.52
N ALA A 163 -8.78 11.50 4.13
CA ALA A 163 -8.97 12.67 4.97
C ALA A 163 -10.29 12.53 5.76
N TYR A 164 -10.26 12.80 7.06
CA TYR A 164 -11.42 12.62 7.93
C TYR A 164 -11.37 13.56 9.14
N PHE A 165 -12.52 13.85 9.72
CA PHE A 165 -12.62 14.48 11.03
C PHE A 165 -12.63 13.41 12.11
N ASN A 166 -11.86 13.64 13.17
CA ASN A 166 -11.88 12.78 14.34
C ASN A 166 -13.06 13.11 15.29
N ASN A 167 -13.15 12.38 16.41
CA ASN A 167 -14.18 12.61 17.44
C ASN A 167 -14.12 14.01 18.09
N ASN A 168 -12.98 14.70 18.01
CA ASN A 168 -12.80 16.09 18.45
C ASN A 168 -13.07 17.11 17.33
N HIS A 169 -13.53 16.66 16.16
CA HIS A 169 -13.72 17.46 14.95
C HIS A 169 -12.41 18.10 14.43
N GLU A 170 -11.28 17.47 14.68
CA GLU A 170 -9.99 17.84 14.11
C GLU A 170 -9.81 17.15 12.77
N LEU A 171 -9.33 17.89 11.76
CA LEU A 171 -9.02 17.32 10.46
C LEU A 171 -7.78 16.43 10.55
N CYS A 172 -7.90 15.18 10.13
CA CYS A 172 -6.90 14.13 10.22
C CYS A 172 -6.69 13.48 8.84
N LEU A 173 -5.54 12.81 8.68
CA LEU A 173 -5.23 12.02 7.50
C LEU A 173 -4.85 10.59 7.88
N TRP A 174 -5.35 9.64 7.11
CA TRP A 174 -5.05 8.23 7.26
C TRP A 174 -4.37 7.69 6.01
N LEU A 175 -3.07 7.45 6.12
CA LEU A 175 -2.27 6.82 5.07
C LEU A 175 -2.38 5.30 5.19
N ILE A 176 -2.63 4.62 4.09
CA ILE A 176 -2.77 3.17 4.03
C ILE A 176 -1.87 2.61 2.92
N GLU A 177 -1.09 1.58 3.28
CA GLU A 177 -0.39 0.68 2.36
C GLU A 177 -1.18 -0.64 2.25
N HIS A 178 -1.44 -1.10 1.03
CA HIS A 178 -2.19 -2.31 0.71
C HIS A 178 -1.27 -3.45 0.26
N LYS A 179 -1.29 -4.59 0.97
CA LYS A 179 -0.57 -5.82 0.61
C LYS A 179 -1.52 -6.93 0.20
N LEU A 180 -1.49 -7.29 -1.09
CA LEU A 180 -2.34 -8.34 -1.64
C LEU A 180 -1.64 -9.71 -1.58
N THR A 181 -0.63 -9.89 -2.44
CA THR A 181 0.09 -11.17 -2.61
C THR A 181 1.59 -11.04 -2.39
N GLU A 182 2.07 -9.83 -2.12
CA GLU A 182 3.47 -9.55 -1.88
C GLU A 182 3.96 -10.37 -0.68
N LYS A 183 5.10 -11.06 -0.89
CA LYS A 183 5.74 -11.85 0.17
C LYS A 183 6.38 -10.98 1.25
N GLU A 184 6.72 -9.74 0.93
CA GLU A 184 7.47 -8.83 1.76
C GLU A 184 7.26 -7.39 1.27
N PHE A 185 7.44 -6.44 2.18
CA PHE A 185 7.53 -5.02 1.86
C PHE A 185 8.79 -4.69 1.04
N THR A 186 8.80 -3.50 0.41
CA THR A 186 9.97 -3.04 -0.36
C THR A 186 11.20 -2.86 0.54
N GLU A 187 12.19 -3.72 0.37
CA GLU A 187 13.47 -3.68 1.06
C GLU A 187 14.28 -2.41 0.74
N CYS A 188 15.29 -2.12 1.54
CA CYS A 188 16.16 -0.96 1.34
C CYS A 188 17.08 -1.15 0.13
N GLY A 189 16.74 -0.52 -0.99
CA GLY A 189 17.61 -0.43 -2.17
C GLY A 189 18.94 0.28 -1.90
N GLY A 190 19.05 1.05 -0.81
CA GLY A 190 20.32 1.64 -0.38
C GLY A 190 21.33 0.59 0.11
N LEU A 191 20.85 -0.52 0.70
CA LEU A 191 21.70 -1.61 1.17
C LEU A 191 22.44 -2.31 0.03
N THR A 192 21.78 -2.47 -1.12
CA THR A 192 22.29 -3.22 -2.27
C THR A 192 22.75 -2.33 -3.43
N SER A 193 22.73 -1.01 -3.25
CA SER A 193 23.11 -0.07 -4.31
C SER A 193 24.57 -0.23 -4.74
N ASN A 194 24.81 -0.25 -6.05
CA ASN A 194 26.15 -0.22 -6.65
C ASN A 194 26.86 1.13 -6.42
N GLY A 195 26.14 2.18 -6.02
CA GLY A 195 26.70 3.49 -5.73
C GLY A 195 27.30 3.62 -4.32
N LYS A 196 27.28 2.55 -3.52
CA LYS A 196 27.83 2.58 -2.16
C LYS A 196 29.34 2.79 -2.14
N LYS A 197 29.81 3.48 -1.11
CA LYS A 197 31.21 3.67 -0.74
C LYS A 197 31.51 2.87 0.55
N PRO A 198 32.79 2.63 0.89
CA PRO A 198 33.16 1.90 2.12
C PRO A 198 32.59 2.48 3.42
N GLN A 199 32.30 3.79 3.44
CA GLN A 199 31.66 4.46 4.57
C GLN A 199 30.17 4.09 4.75
N HIS A 200 29.49 3.54 3.73
CA HIS A 200 28.07 3.19 3.82
C HIS A 200 27.90 1.83 4.50
N ASP A 201 27.66 1.86 5.80
CA ASP A 201 27.71 0.70 6.67
C ASP A 201 26.38 0.47 7.40
N CYS A 202 25.62 -0.51 6.93
CA CYS A 202 24.35 -0.91 7.55
C CYS A 202 24.52 -1.79 8.80
N SER A 203 25.76 -2.14 9.19
CA SER A 203 26.04 -2.79 10.47
C SER A 203 26.00 -1.82 11.65
N LYS A 204 25.99 -0.50 11.37
CA LYS A 204 25.82 0.55 12.39
C LYS A 204 24.42 0.53 12.97
N SER A 205 24.32 0.71 14.28
CA SER A 205 23.06 0.85 14.99
C SER A 205 22.33 2.14 14.60
N PHE A 206 21.04 2.22 14.92
CA PHE A 206 20.23 3.42 14.72
C PHE A 206 20.87 4.68 15.32
N SER A 207 21.38 4.58 16.55
CA SER A 207 22.02 5.70 17.25
C SER A 207 23.34 6.13 16.61
N GLU A 208 24.13 5.18 16.10
CA GLU A 208 25.36 5.50 15.35
C GLU A 208 25.06 6.21 14.03
N ILE A 209 24.05 5.73 13.29
CA ILE A 209 23.63 6.37 12.02
C ILE A 209 23.05 7.76 12.27
N LEU A 210 22.29 7.99 13.34
CA LEU A 210 21.79 9.33 13.66
C LEU A 210 22.91 10.34 13.92
N ARG A 211 23.98 9.91 14.61
CA ARG A 211 25.18 10.72 14.90
C ARG A 211 25.99 10.98 13.64
N ASN A 212 26.10 9.99 12.76
CA ASN A 212 26.74 10.15 11.46
C ASN A 212 25.88 9.56 10.33
N LYS A 213 25.03 10.41 9.77
CA LYS A 213 24.09 10.01 8.71
C LYS A 213 24.79 9.63 7.40
N SER A 214 26.07 9.99 7.24
CA SER A 214 26.88 9.57 6.09
C SER A 214 27.09 8.05 6.02
N TYR A 215 26.78 7.30 7.09
CA TYR A 215 26.76 5.84 7.06
C TYR A 215 25.62 5.27 6.20
N CYS A 216 24.58 6.06 5.91
CA CYS A 216 23.48 5.61 5.07
C CYS A 216 23.61 6.15 3.65
N TYR A 217 23.63 5.25 2.66
CA TYR A 217 23.63 5.62 1.24
C TYR A 217 22.47 6.53 0.84
N TYR A 218 21.26 6.29 1.37
CA TYR A 218 20.10 7.13 1.10
C TYR A 218 20.28 8.58 1.54
N HIS A 219 21.04 8.82 2.62
CA HIS A 219 21.31 10.18 3.07
C HIS A 219 22.51 10.78 2.34
N ASP A 220 23.64 10.08 2.35
CA ASP A 220 24.92 10.61 1.83
C ASP A 220 24.91 10.84 0.32
N VAL A 221 24.36 9.90 -0.45
CA VAL A 221 24.42 9.93 -1.92
C VAL A 221 23.10 10.35 -2.54
N ARG A 222 21.98 9.92 -1.95
CA ARG A 222 20.64 10.22 -2.51
C ARG A 222 20.03 11.48 -1.92
N HIS A 223 20.56 11.99 -0.83
CA HIS A 223 20.07 13.20 -0.14
C HIS A 223 18.60 13.10 0.27
N PHE A 224 18.11 11.87 0.50
CA PHE A 224 16.77 11.65 1.04
C PHE A 224 16.74 12.09 2.50
N ARG A 225 15.62 12.68 2.91
CA ARG A 225 15.45 13.28 4.24
C ARG A 225 15.13 12.26 5.34
N TYR A 226 15.18 10.96 5.03
CA TYR A 226 14.65 9.93 5.93
C TYR A 226 15.28 9.98 7.34
N TRP A 227 16.61 10.04 7.42
CA TRP A 227 17.33 10.11 8.71
C TRP A 227 17.22 11.47 9.40
N ASP A 228 16.96 12.54 8.66
CA ASP A 228 16.73 13.87 9.25
C ASP A 228 15.36 13.93 9.93
N ILE A 229 14.32 13.41 9.27
CA ILE A 229 12.97 13.28 9.84
C ILE A 229 13.02 12.30 11.02
N THR A 230 13.68 11.16 10.86
CA THR A 230 13.87 10.18 11.95
C THR A 230 14.53 10.81 13.18
N GLY A 231 15.53 11.68 12.99
CA GLY A 231 16.19 12.37 14.09
C GLY A 231 15.28 13.34 14.85
N ARG A 232 14.39 14.05 14.16
CA ARG A 232 13.41 14.95 14.80
C ARG A 232 12.29 14.18 15.52
N HIS A 233 11.96 13.00 15.02
CA HIS A 233 10.91 12.11 15.55
C HIS A 233 11.48 10.89 16.26
N GLN A 234 12.65 11.00 16.89
CA GLN A 234 13.34 9.85 17.50
C GLN A 234 12.48 9.10 18.52
N ALA A 235 11.67 9.83 19.30
CA ALA A 235 10.77 9.26 20.30
C ALA A 235 9.69 8.33 19.69
N PHE A 236 9.39 8.46 18.40
CA PHE A 236 8.49 7.54 17.70
C PHE A 236 9.07 6.12 17.60
N PHE A 237 10.40 6.02 17.48
CA PHE A 237 11.13 4.76 17.37
C PHE A 237 11.64 4.33 18.75
N ALA A 238 10.75 4.27 19.74
CA ALA A 238 11.11 4.19 21.16
C ALA A 238 12.04 3.01 21.53
N ASN A 239 12.01 1.90 20.79
CA ASN A 239 12.83 0.72 21.03
C ASN A 239 14.02 0.60 20.06
N HIS A 240 14.45 1.70 19.44
CA HIS A 240 15.54 1.69 18.46
C HIS A 240 16.88 1.20 19.02
N ASP A 241 17.08 1.24 20.34
CA ASP A 241 18.27 0.81 21.06
C ASP A 241 18.41 -0.72 21.13
N LYS A 242 17.30 -1.46 20.96
CA LYS A 242 17.29 -2.93 20.88
C LYS A 242 17.96 -3.47 19.61
N TYR A 243 18.21 -2.61 18.62
CA TYR A 243 18.74 -2.98 17.30
C TYR A 243 20.23 -2.62 17.21
N THR A 244 21.07 -3.65 17.10
CA THR A 244 22.53 -3.50 16.98
C THR A 244 23.00 -3.07 15.58
N GLN A 245 22.10 -3.08 14.60
CA GLN A 245 22.34 -2.75 13.20
C GLN A 245 21.20 -1.88 12.65
N CYS A 246 21.30 -1.40 11.42
CA CYS A 246 20.25 -0.60 10.80
C CYS A 246 18.93 -1.41 10.75
N PRO A 247 17.86 -0.95 11.43
CA PRO A 247 16.61 -1.71 11.48
C PRO A 247 15.87 -1.67 10.15
N PHE A 248 16.19 -0.72 9.27
CA PHE A 248 15.49 -0.46 8.00
C PHE A 248 16.15 -1.11 6.79
N ARG A 249 16.92 -2.19 6.99
CA ARG A 249 17.63 -2.86 5.87
C ARG A 249 16.71 -3.76 5.03
N GLY A 250 15.70 -4.35 5.66
CA GLY A 250 14.74 -5.29 5.05
C GLY A 250 13.40 -4.62 4.75
N GLY A 251 12.30 -5.39 4.82
CA GLY A 251 10.95 -4.91 4.51
C GLY A 251 10.48 -3.74 5.39
N THR A 252 10.99 -3.63 6.62
CA THR A 252 10.76 -2.50 7.53
C THR A 252 11.11 -1.14 6.91
N ASN A 253 11.93 -1.09 5.86
CA ASN A 253 12.22 0.11 5.08
C ASN A 253 10.97 0.77 4.50
N GLN A 254 10.02 0.01 3.94
CA GLN A 254 8.81 0.61 3.38
C GLN A 254 7.92 1.19 4.47
N LEU A 255 7.76 0.44 5.57
CA LEU A 255 6.99 0.90 6.74
C LEU A 255 7.59 2.18 7.32
N TRP A 256 8.92 2.22 7.44
CA TRP A 256 9.65 3.40 7.85
C TRP A 256 9.38 4.59 6.93
N ARG A 257 9.54 4.46 5.62
CA ARG A 257 9.32 5.56 4.68
C ARG A 257 7.88 6.10 4.72
N ASN A 258 6.88 5.22 4.71
CA ASN A 258 5.47 5.64 4.81
C ASN A 258 5.15 6.30 6.16
N GLN A 259 5.72 5.81 7.26
CA GLN A 259 5.59 6.46 8.56
C GLN A 259 6.28 7.83 8.61
N LEU A 260 7.45 7.98 7.98
CA LEU A 260 8.12 9.28 7.88
C LEU A 260 7.31 10.27 7.04
N LEU A 261 6.60 9.79 6.02
CA LEU A 261 5.66 10.62 5.26
C LEU A 261 4.55 11.13 6.19
N ALA A 262 3.92 10.23 6.96
CA ALA A 262 2.91 10.61 7.95
C ALA A 262 3.42 11.65 8.96
N LEU A 263 4.59 11.40 9.56
CA LEU A 263 5.19 12.30 10.54
C LEU A 263 5.54 13.67 9.94
N SER A 264 5.99 13.71 8.68
CA SER A 264 6.33 14.96 8.00
C SER A 264 5.09 15.79 7.65
N LEU A 265 3.99 15.14 7.26
CA LEU A 265 2.72 15.81 6.98
C LEU A 265 2.15 16.46 8.25
N GLU A 266 2.18 15.72 9.37
CA GLU A 266 1.75 16.23 10.67
C GLU A 266 2.65 17.37 11.18
N GLU A 267 3.97 17.24 11.07
CA GLU A 267 4.95 18.23 11.52
C GLU A 267 4.79 19.58 10.80
N GLN A 268 4.47 19.57 9.50
CA GLN A 268 4.30 20.80 8.71
C GLN A 268 2.96 21.50 8.94
N ALA A 269 2.08 20.93 9.80
CA ALA A 269 0.73 21.42 10.04
C ALA A 269 -0.10 21.60 8.76
N TRP A 270 0.12 20.73 7.76
CA TRP A 270 -0.53 20.84 6.47
C TRP A 270 -1.73 19.91 6.39
N PRO A 271 -2.92 20.44 6.07
CA PRO A 271 -3.87 20.99 7.05
C PRO A 271 -4.29 20.01 8.20
N TYR A 272 -3.72 18.81 8.22
CA TYR A 272 -4.05 17.72 9.11
C TYR A 272 -3.39 17.89 10.48
N LYS A 273 -4.22 17.88 11.52
CA LYS A 273 -3.82 17.90 12.92
C LYS A 273 -3.13 16.61 13.35
N HIS A 274 -3.64 15.48 12.85
CA HIS A 274 -3.10 14.15 13.11
C HIS A 274 -2.97 13.35 11.82
N VAL A 275 -1.86 12.62 11.69
CA VAL A 275 -1.63 11.72 10.55
C VAL A 275 -1.28 10.33 11.05
N PHE A 276 -2.04 9.35 10.58
CA PHE A 276 -1.91 7.94 10.93
C PHE A 276 -1.41 7.16 9.72
N PHE A 277 -0.66 6.09 9.97
CA PHE A 277 -0.25 5.14 8.95
C PHE A 277 -0.82 3.75 9.26
N SER A 278 -1.26 3.03 8.25
CA SER A 278 -1.70 1.66 8.40
C SER A 278 -1.29 0.75 7.26
N VAL A 279 -1.22 -0.53 7.58
CA VAL A 279 -1.15 -1.59 6.57
C VAL A 279 -2.49 -2.30 6.53
N VAL A 280 -3.08 -2.39 5.34
CA VAL A 280 -4.15 -3.35 5.06
C VAL A 280 -3.57 -4.52 4.29
N ARG A 281 -3.93 -5.74 4.66
CA ARG A 281 -3.45 -6.94 3.97
C ARG A 281 -4.56 -7.93 3.67
N HIS A 282 -4.32 -8.80 2.69
CA HIS A 282 -5.12 -10.00 2.54
C HIS A 282 -5.00 -10.87 3.81
N PRO A 283 -6.10 -11.33 4.43
CA PRO A 283 -6.08 -12.09 5.69
C PRO A 283 -5.28 -13.40 5.61
N LEU A 284 -5.23 -14.03 4.44
CA LEU A 284 -4.42 -15.23 4.22
C LEU A 284 -2.95 -14.94 3.88
N ASN A 285 -2.58 -13.66 3.64
CA ASN A 285 -1.18 -13.31 3.37
C ASN A 285 -0.43 -13.08 4.69
N ILE A 286 0.13 -14.16 5.24
CA ILE A 286 0.90 -14.16 6.51
C ILE A 286 2.39 -13.85 6.33
N TYR A 287 2.90 -13.81 5.09
CA TYR A 287 4.32 -13.59 4.83
C TYR A 287 4.89 -12.28 5.40
N PRO A 288 4.18 -11.13 5.38
CA PRO A 288 4.69 -9.89 5.96
C PRO A 288 4.64 -9.83 7.50
N ASP A 289 4.10 -10.84 8.19
CA ASP A 289 3.78 -10.75 9.64
C ASP A 289 5.02 -10.55 10.52
N ASN A 290 6.14 -11.15 10.15
CA ASN A 290 7.40 -10.95 10.88
C ASN A 290 7.88 -9.50 10.76
N THR A 291 7.83 -8.91 9.57
CA THR A 291 8.22 -7.51 9.33
C THR A 291 7.28 -6.54 10.03
N ILE A 292 5.97 -6.80 10.02
CA ILE A 292 4.97 -6.01 10.75
C ILE A 292 5.24 -6.07 12.26
N THR A 293 5.48 -7.27 12.79
CA THR A 293 5.75 -7.48 14.23
C THR A 293 7.05 -6.80 14.64
N ASP A 294 8.10 -6.93 13.84
CA ASP A 294 9.38 -6.25 14.08
C ASP A 294 9.22 -4.72 14.06
N TYR A 295 8.43 -4.19 13.12
CA TYR A 295 8.17 -2.75 13.06
C TYR A 295 7.36 -2.25 14.25
N LYS A 296 6.31 -2.98 14.67
CA LYS A 296 5.54 -2.68 15.89
C LYS A 296 6.44 -2.67 17.12
N ASN A 297 7.33 -3.66 17.24
CA ASN A 297 8.32 -3.70 18.31
C ASN A 297 9.25 -2.48 18.28
N LEU A 298 9.78 -2.09 17.12
CA LEU A 298 10.66 -0.93 16.96
C LEU A 298 10.01 0.37 17.46
N ILE A 299 8.72 0.55 17.20
CA ILE A 299 7.97 1.77 17.57
C ILE A 299 7.22 1.64 18.91
N ALA A 300 7.42 0.54 19.64
CA ALA A 300 6.73 0.23 20.88
C ALA A 300 5.19 0.29 20.78
N ASP A 301 4.65 -0.34 19.72
CA ASP A 301 3.20 -0.39 19.45
C ASP A 301 2.53 0.99 19.43
N ASN A 302 3.23 2.00 18.90
CA ASN A 302 2.70 3.35 18.79
C ASN A 302 1.33 3.35 18.07
N PRO A 303 0.28 3.95 18.65
CA PRO A 303 -1.08 3.90 18.11
C PRO A 303 -1.25 4.64 16.77
N LYS A 304 -0.25 5.41 16.33
CA LYS A 304 -0.24 6.01 14.99
C LYS A 304 0.06 5.02 13.87
N PHE A 305 0.45 3.79 14.20
CA PHE A 305 0.58 2.69 13.28
C PHE A 305 -0.42 1.59 13.60
N SER A 306 -1.27 1.23 12.65
CA SER A 306 -2.24 0.13 12.80
C SER A 306 -2.20 -0.85 11.62
N VAL A 307 -2.73 -2.05 11.85
CA VAL A 307 -2.81 -3.10 10.83
C VAL A 307 -4.18 -3.74 10.89
N PHE A 308 -4.81 -3.89 9.73
CA PHE A 308 -6.09 -4.58 9.56
C PHE A 308 -6.08 -5.38 8.26
N THR A 309 -7.16 -6.11 7.99
CA THR A 309 -7.27 -6.96 6.80
C THR A 309 -8.36 -6.48 5.87
N SER A 310 -8.29 -6.86 4.60
CA SER A 310 -9.40 -6.63 3.67
C SER A 310 -10.70 -7.29 4.15
N ALA A 311 -10.62 -8.42 4.87
CA ALA A 311 -11.80 -9.04 5.47
C ALA A 311 -12.46 -8.15 6.55
N ASP A 312 -11.71 -7.31 7.25
CA ASP A 312 -12.28 -6.39 8.25
C ASP A 312 -13.10 -5.30 7.57
N VAL A 313 -12.62 -4.77 6.44
CA VAL A 313 -13.37 -3.80 5.61
C VAL A 313 -14.66 -4.42 5.06
N ILE A 314 -14.57 -5.65 4.55
CA ILE A 314 -15.72 -6.36 3.98
C ILE A 314 -16.77 -6.64 5.07
N LYS A 315 -16.34 -7.16 6.24
CA LYS A 315 -17.25 -7.39 7.38
C LYS A 315 -17.91 -6.12 7.88
N ALA A 316 -17.15 -5.01 7.95
CA ALA A 316 -17.70 -3.71 8.33
C ALA A 316 -18.83 -3.29 7.37
N ALA A 317 -18.61 -3.39 6.06
CA ALA A 317 -19.60 -3.05 5.06
C ALA A 317 -20.84 -3.98 5.09
N GLU A 318 -20.63 -5.30 5.18
CA GLU A 318 -21.69 -6.31 5.23
C GLU A 318 -22.58 -6.15 6.48
N SER A 319 -21.99 -5.74 7.61
CA SER A 319 -22.73 -5.54 8.87
C SER A 319 -23.82 -4.47 8.78
N LEU A 320 -23.74 -3.57 7.81
CA LEU A 320 -24.74 -2.52 7.59
C LEU A 320 -26.00 -3.02 6.86
N GLY A 321 -25.99 -4.25 6.32
CA GLY A 321 -27.13 -4.84 5.60
C GLY A 321 -27.51 -4.07 4.32
N ASN A 322 -26.62 -3.25 3.77
CA ASN A 322 -26.90 -2.43 2.60
C ASN A 322 -26.71 -3.23 1.30
N ALA A 323 -27.72 -3.24 0.43
CA ALA A 323 -27.71 -4.05 -0.79
C ALA A 323 -26.55 -3.72 -1.76
N LYS A 324 -26.17 -2.44 -1.91
CA LYS A 324 -25.06 -2.05 -2.80
C LYS A 324 -23.71 -2.48 -2.22
N LEU A 325 -23.49 -2.23 -0.93
CA LEU A 325 -22.28 -2.69 -0.24
C LEU A 325 -22.17 -4.22 -0.27
N ASN A 326 -23.27 -4.95 -0.05
CA ASN A 326 -23.28 -6.41 -0.11
C ASN A 326 -22.97 -6.93 -1.51
N LYS A 327 -23.51 -6.31 -2.57
CA LYS A 327 -23.19 -6.67 -3.96
C LYS A 327 -21.69 -6.49 -4.25
N TRP A 328 -21.11 -5.36 -3.83
CA TRP A 328 -19.66 -5.14 -3.94
C TRP A 328 -18.87 -6.15 -3.12
N ALA A 329 -19.25 -6.40 -1.87
CA ALA A 329 -18.57 -7.35 -0.99
C ALA A 329 -18.55 -8.76 -1.60
N THR A 330 -19.67 -9.24 -2.14
CA THR A 330 -19.73 -10.52 -2.87
C THR A 330 -18.74 -10.54 -4.04
N TRP A 331 -18.77 -9.51 -4.89
CA TRP A 331 -17.84 -9.42 -6.02
C TRP A 331 -16.36 -9.40 -5.58
N TYR A 332 -16.05 -8.65 -4.51
CA TYR A 332 -14.69 -8.54 -3.98
C TYR A 332 -14.21 -9.90 -3.43
N ARG A 333 -15.08 -10.63 -2.72
CA ARG A 333 -14.80 -11.98 -2.24
C ARG A 333 -14.54 -12.96 -3.37
N GLU A 334 -15.35 -12.90 -4.42
CA GLU A 334 -15.18 -13.76 -5.60
C GLU A 334 -13.85 -13.49 -6.31
N LEU A 335 -13.48 -12.22 -6.51
CA LEU A 335 -12.22 -11.89 -7.20
C LEU A 335 -10.99 -12.18 -6.34
N TYR A 336 -11.02 -11.80 -5.06
CA TYR A 336 -9.86 -11.84 -4.17
C TYR A 336 -9.80 -13.06 -3.24
N ASN A 337 -10.73 -14.02 -3.37
CA ASN A 337 -10.76 -15.27 -2.59
C ASN A 337 -10.85 -15.04 -1.07
N LEU A 338 -11.91 -14.34 -0.63
CA LEU A 338 -12.11 -13.88 0.76
C LEU A 338 -13.32 -14.43 1.52
#